data_AF-A0A1Z2RRJ3-F1
#
_entry.id   AF-A0A1Z2RRJ3-F1
#
_cell.length_a   1.000
_cell.length_b   1.000
_cell.length_c   1.000
_cell.angle_alpha   90.00
_cell.angle_beta   90.00
_cell.angle_gamma   90.00
#
_symmetry.space_group_name_H-M   'P 1'
#
loop_
_entity.id
_entity.type
_entity.pdbx_description
1 polymer ?
#
loop_
_entity_poly.entity_id
_entity_poly.type
_entity_poly.pdbx_seq_one_letter_code
_entity_poly.pdbx_strand_id
1 'polypeptide(L)'
;SLPHSLTKLNEAEEVAAMQIFKDIMSHAGLNVNEGSTTNLANNNSISSQESDSDDRVALAQALLQRCLQKDTLLSELYVQLIKQTTDHPDPSSRVSARHWALLCAAVGAALPPTKPVRRLLLAHLRYRGTALHAGEEGKFARRAEQIALSIAQVPRRLAAPSKEELLCAAARRPLHVRVLLLDGKQHGLVFGPAATADHLVAMLREKIGLSDAASGYALYEVCANSTPAGTGERALSGAERVGDVLARWEKAGATAAACRLVFKKRLFLGDRPLHSQCVAEMELLYYQVLHAVRHDRLPIETDEAVMLAALHAQVVNGE
;
A
#
# COMPACT_ATOMS: atom_id res chain seq x y z
N SER A 1 2.01 -23.94 22.38
CA SER A 1 2.77 -24.10 21.11
C SER A 1 2.02 -25.07 20.20
N LEU A 2 2.25 -25.03 18.89
CA LEU A 2 1.83 -26.10 17.97
C LEU A 2 2.93 -27.18 17.94
N PRO A 3 2.60 -28.49 18.02
CA PRO A 3 3.59 -29.56 17.96
C PRO A 3 4.10 -29.82 16.54
N HIS A 4 3.28 -29.55 15.52
CA HIS A 4 3.59 -29.72 14.10
C HIS A 4 2.88 -28.63 13.27
N SER A 5 3.26 -28.49 12.00
CA SER A 5 2.53 -27.64 11.05
C SER A 5 1.10 -28.15 10.81
N LEU A 6 0.20 -27.25 10.42
CA LEU A 6 -1.19 -27.59 10.10
C LEU A 6 -1.34 -28.13 8.66
N THR A 7 -0.38 -27.82 7.80
CA THR A 7 -0.24 -28.39 6.45
C THR A 7 0.95 -29.34 6.38
N LYS A 8 0.97 -30.22 5.37
CA LYS A 8 2.09 -31.14 5.14
C LYS A 8 3.25 -30.39 4.50
N LEU A 9 4.37 -30.29 5.22
CA LEU A 9 5.57 -29.56 4.82
C LEU A 9 6.79 -30.48 4.84
N ASN A 10 7.90 -30.03 4.25
CA ASN A 10 9.19 -30.67 4.48
C ASN A 10 9.75 -30.27 5.85
N GLU A 11 10.77 -31.00 6.34
CA GLU A 11 11.35 -30.80 7.68
C GLU A 11 11.81 -29.35 7.93
N ALA A 12 12.47 -28.73 6.95
CA ALA A 12 12.93 -27.34 7.08
C ALA A 12 11.75 -26.34 7.17
N GLU A 13 10.67 -26.60 6.45
CA GLU A 13 9.46 -25.78 6.45
C GLU A 13 8.56 -26.04 7.67
N GLU A 14 8.60 -27.22 8.28
CA GLU A 14 7.92 -27.48 9.56
C GLU A 14 8.49 -26.59 10.68
N VAL A 15 9.81 -26.45 10.75
CA VAL A 15 10.46 -25.54 11.71
C VAL A 15 10.00 -24.10 11.46
N ALA A 16 9.96 -23.68 10.20
CA ALA A 16 9.47 -22.35 9.83
C ALA A 16 7.98 -22.17 10.17
N ALA A 17 7.15 -23.18 9.99
CA ALA A 17 5.72 -23.17 10.33
C ALA A 17 5.47 -23.01 11.83
N MET A 18 6.27 -23.69 12.66
CA MET A 18 6.21 -23.51 14.11
C MET A 18 6.64 -22.10 14.51
N GLN A 19 7.63 -21.52 13.83
CA GLN A 19 8.03 -20.13 14.05
C GLN A 19 6.94 -19.14 13.58
N ILE A 20 6.27 -19.40 12.46
CA ILE A 20 5.11 -18.62 12.01
C ILE A 20 4.05 -18.56 13.12
N PHE A 21 3.75 -19.69 13.77
CA PHE A 21 2.78 -19.70 14.86
C PHE A 21 3.23 -18.83 16.03
N LYS A 22 4.49 -18.96 16.46
CA LYS A 22 5.05 -18.12 17.53
C LYS A 22 4.95 -16.63 17.18
N ASP A 23 5.29 -16.26 15.96
CA ASP A 23 5.26 -14.87 15.51
C ASP A 23 3.82 -14.31 15.45
N ILE A 24 2.83 -15.13 15.05
CA ILE A 24 1.40 -14.76 15.11
C ILE A 24 0.99 -14.47 16.57
N MET A 25 1.39 -15.33 17.51
CA MET A 25 1.09 -15.17 18.93
C MET A 25 1.75 -13.91 19.51
N SER A 26 3.04 -13.70 19.23
CA SER A 26 3.79 -12.51 19.66
C SER A 26 3.18 -11.23 19.09
N HIS A 27 2.81 -11.21 17.81
CA HIS A 27 2.10 -10.07 17.21
C HIS A 27 0.77 -9.77 17.91
N ALA A 28 0.05 -10.81 18.35
CA ALA A 28 -1.18 -10.65 19.11
C ALA A 28 -0.96 -10.15 20.56
N GLY A 29 0.29 -10.11 21.04
CA GLY A 29 0.67 -9.76 22.41
C GLY A 29 0.67 -10.96 23.36
N LEU A 30 0.75 -12.18 22.83
CA LEU A 30 0.82 -13.41 23.59
C LEU A 30 2.26 -13.93 23.51
N ASN A 31 3.11 -13.50 24.45
CA ASN A 31 4.49 -13.96 24.54
C ASN A 31 4.52 -15.47 24.82
N VAL A 32 5.03 -16.26 23.88
CA VAL A 32 5.12 -17.73 24.03
C VAL A 32 6.32 -18.14 24.92
N ASN A 33 7.22 -17.19 25.23
CA ASN A 33 8.49 -17.43 25.96
C ASN A 33 8.49 -16.94 27.41
N GLU A 34 7.44 -16.30 27.91
CA GLU A 34 7.37 -15.85 29.30
C GLU A 34 6.34 -16.69 30.05
N GLY A 35 6.83 -17.62 30.87
CA GLY A 35 6.04 -18.12 31.99
C GLY A 35 5.72 -16.95 32.91
N SER A 36 4.43 -16.78 33.21
CA SER A 36 3.84 -15.88 34.22
C SER A 36 4.80 -14.89 34.90
N THR A 37 4.79 -13.65 34.44
CA THR A 37 5.00 -12.50 35.32
C THR A 37 3.95 -11.44 35.02
N THR A 38 2.92 -11.43 35.86
CA THR A 38 2.04 -10.28 36.04
C THR A 38 2.87 -9.09 36.52
N ASN A 39 3.38 -8.28 35.59
CA ASN A 39 3.94 -6.99 35.94
C ASN A 39 2.83 -5.95 35.91
N LEU A 40 2.21 -5.77 37.08
CA LEU A 40 1.58 -4.51 37.46
C LEU A 40 2.68 -3.44 37.53
N ALA A 41 2.77 -2.59 36.50
CA ALA A 41 3.37 -1.27 36.63
C ALA A 41 2.74 -0.34 35.59
N ASN A 42 1.71 0.37 36.04
CA ASN A 42 1.23 1.61 35.44
C ASN A 42 2.42 2.56 35.26
N ASN A 43 2.67 3.00 34.03
CA ASN A 43 3.08 4.37 33.74
C ASN A 43 2.69 4.71 32.31
N ASN A 44 1.66 5.56 32.21
CA ASN A 44 1.16 6.13 30.97
C ASN A 44 2.23 7.07 30.41
N SER A 45 2.91 6.66 29.34
CA SER A 45 3.60 7.57 28.43
C SER A 45 3.16 7.27 27.00
N ILE A 46 2.74 8.29 26.25
CA ILE A 46 2.40 8.18 24.82
C ILE A 46 3.53 7.50 24.02
N SER A 47 4.78 7.74 24.42
CA SER A 47 5.96 7.11 23.83
C SER A 47 5.99 5.59 23.95
N SER A 48 5.45 5.00 25.02
CA SER A 48 5.42 3.54 25.22
C SER A 48 4.37 2.83 24.36
N GLN A 49 3.27 3.51 24.02
CA GLN A 49 2.24 2.94 23.14
C GLN A 49 2.66 3.01 21.66
N GLU A 50 3.37 4.06 21.27
CA GLU A 50 3.95 4.18 19.94
C GLU A 50 5.04 3.13 19.70
N SER A 51 5.92 2.89 20.68
CA SER A 51 6.96 1.85 20.57
C SER A 51 6.37 0.44 20.46
N ASP A 52 5.37 0.07 21.27
CA ASP A 52 4.69 -1.23 21.17
C ASP A 52 3.95 -1.40 19.83
N SER A 53 3.40 -0.31 19.29
CA SER A 53 2.79 -0.34 17.95
C SER A 53 3.83 -0.60 16.87
N ASP A 54 4.99 0.04 16.97
CA ASP A 54 6.07 -0.07 15.97
C ASP A 54 6.73 -1.45 15.99
N ASP A 55 6.94 -2.03 17.17
CA ASP A 55 7.43 -3.41 17.32
C ASP A 55 6.45 -4.42 16.70
N ARG A 56 5.14 -4.24 16.92
CA ARG A 56 4.12 -5.10 16.31
C ARG A 56 4.06 -4.96 14.79
N VAL A 57 4.21 -3.75 14.27
CA VAL A 57 4.32 -3.51 12.82
C VAL A 57 5.53 -4.26 12.27
N ALA A 58 6.70 -4.12 12.90
CA ALA A 58 7.92 -4.80 12.46
C ALA A 58 7.77 -6.34 12.48
N LEU A 59 7.14 -6.90 13.52
CA LEU A 59 6.84 -8.34 13.61
C LEU A 59 5.92 -8.80 12.47
N ALA A 60 4.84 -8.07 12.20
CA ALA A 60 3.91 -8.38 11.12
C ALA A 60 4.60 -8.31 9.75
N GLN A 61 5.44 -7.29 9.50
CA GLN A 61 6.18 -7.16 8.25
C GLN A 61 7.18 -8.30 8.06
N ALA A 62 7.97 -8.64 9.10
CA ALA A 62 8.92 -9.74 9.04
C ALA A 62 8.22 -11.08 8.77
N LEU A 63 7.11 -11.34 9.47
CA LEU A 63 6.29 -12.53 9.29
C LEU A 63 5.73 -12.62 7.86
N LEU A 64 5.07 -11.57 7.40
CA LEU A 64 4.46 -11.52 6.07
C LEU A 64 5.52 -11.60 4.97
N GLN A 65 6.65 -10.90 5.12
CA GLN A 65 7.76 -10.95 4.17
C GLN A 65 8.24 -12.39 3.98
N ARG A 66 8.48 -13.12 5.09
CA ARG A 66 8.92 -14.53 5.02
C ARG A 66 7.88 -15.41 4.33
N CYS A 67 6.60 -15.25 4.66
CA CYS A 67 5.53 -16.08 4.09
C CYS A 67 5.30 -15.78 2.60
N LEU A 68 5.42 -14.51 2.18
CA LEU A 68 5.21 -14.12 0.78
C LEU A 68 6.25 -14.73 -0.17
N GLN A 69 7.45 -15.07 0.33
CA GLN A 69 8.54 -15.68 -0.46
C GLN A 69 8.34 -17.18 -0.72
N LYS A 70 7.45 -17.88 0.00
CA LYS A 70 7.24 -19.33 -0.15
C LYS A 70 5.76 -19.69 -0.11
N ASP A 71 5.26 -20.30 -1.17
CA ASP A 71 3.84 -20.62 -1.35
C ASP A 71 3.27 -21.60 -0.31
N THR A 72 4.11 -22.56 0.10
CA THR A 72 3.85 -23.51 1.18
C THR A 72 3.67 -22.78 2.52
N LEU A 73 4.59 -21.89 2.87
CA LEU A 73 4.52 -21.09 4.11
C LEU A 73 3.39 -20.07 4.09
N LEU A 74 3.07 -19.46 2.94
CA LEU A 74 1.91 -18.59 2.80
C LEU A 74 0.61 -19.38 3.06
N SER A 75 0.50 -20.58 2.52
CA SER A 75 -0.65 -21.45 2.77
C SER A 75 -0.77 -21.83 4.24
N GLU A 76 0.35 -22.17 4.90
CA GLU A 76 0.41 -22.46 6.33
C GLU A 76 -0.02 -21.26 7.19
N LEU A 77 0.50 -20.06 6.90
CA LEU A 77 0.10 -18.81 7.56
C LEU A 77 -1.42 -18.65 7.57
N TYR A 78 -2.07 -18.89 6.42
CA TYR A 78 -3.51 -18.76 6.31
C TYR A 78 -4.27 -19.78 7.15
N VAL A 79 -3.85 -21.05 7.16
CA VAL A 79 -4.52 -22.08 7.97
C VAL A 79 -4.35 -21.77 9.47
N GLN A 80 -3.18 -21.28 9.89
CA GLN A 80 -2.96 -20.85 11.26
C GLN A 80 -3.79 -19.61 11.64
N LEU A 81 -3.87 -18.58 10.77
CA LEU A 81 -4.72 -17.41 11.02
C LEU A 81 -6.21 -17.76 11.04
N ILE A 82 -6.65 -18.70 10.19
CA ILE A 82 -8.02 -19.23 10.23
C ILE A 82 -8.26 -19.91 11.58
N LYS A 83 -7.34 -20.76 12.05
CA LYS A 83 -7.42 -21.35 13.40
C LYS A 83 -7.55 -20.28 14.49
N GLN A 84 -6.72 -19.24 14.46
CA GLN A 84 -6.72 -18.19 15.49
C GLN A 84 -7.95 -17.27 15.43
N THR A 85 -8.67 -17.28 14.31
CA THR A 85 -9.90 -16.52 14.14
C THR A 85 -11.16 -17.36 14.29
N THR A 86 -11.08 -18.70 14.31
CA THR A 86 -12.18 -19.62 14.61
C THR A 86 -12.45 -19.70 16.11
N ASP A 87 -13.69 -19.43 16.52
CA ASP A 87 -14.20 -19.57 17.90
C ASP A 87 -13.21 -19.13 19.00
N HIS A 88 -12.69 -17.91 18.86
CA HIS A 88 -11.74 -17.35 19.81
C HIS A 88 -12.36 -17.33 21.22
N PRO A 89 -11.64 -17.79 22.26
CA PRO A 89 -12.20 -17.97 23.60
C PRO A 89 -12.64 -16.66 24.27
N ASP A 90 -12.03 -15.55 23.87
CA ASP A 90 -12.40 -14.20 24.31
C ASP A 90 -12.72 -13.32 23.08
N PRO A 91 -13.96 -13.40 22.54
CA PRO A 91 -14.40 -12.56 21.42
C PRO A 91 -14.32 -11.07 21.78
N SER A 92 -14.11 -10.20 20.80
CA SER A 92 -13.93 -8.75 20.96
C SER A 92 -12.71 -8.30 21.77
N SER A 93 -11.87 -9.24 22.24
CA SER A 93 -10.59 -8.92 22.86
C SER A 93 -9.61 -8.25 21.89
N ARG A 94 -8.63 -7.53 22.44
CA ARG A 94 -7.52 -6.94 21.66
C ARG A 94 -6.75 -8.01 20.88
N VAL A 95 -6.59 -9.20 21.45
CA VAL A 95 -5.94 -10.36 20.83
C VAL A 95 -6.75 -10.83 19.61
N SER A 96 -8.06 -11.03 19.76
CA SER A 96 -8.96 -11.39 18.66
C SER A 96 -8.86 -10.37 17.52
N ALA A 97 -8.96 -9.07 17.84
CA ALA A 97 -8.85 -7.99 16.86
C ALA A 97 -7.49 -8.00 16.13
N ARG A 98 -6.38 -8.26 16.83
CA ARG A 98 -5.04 -8.36 16.23
C ARG A 98 -4.91 -9.54 15.26
N HIS A 99 -5.48 -10.71 15.57
CA HIS A 99 -5.50 -11.84 14.64
C HIS A 99 -6.27 -11.51 13.36
N TRP A 100 -7.44 -10.87 13.51
CA TRP A 100 -8.26 -10.43 12.36
C TRP A 100 -7.58 -9.35 11.52
N ALA A 101 -6.91 -8.39 12.17
CA ALA A 101 -6.12 -7.35 11.50
C ALA A 101 -4.97 -7.96 10.68
N LEU A 102 -4.23 -8.91 11.24
CA LEU A 102 -3.16 -9.62 10.55
C LEU A 102 -3.68 -10.44 9.36
N LEU A 103 -4.84 -11.11 9.52
CA LEU A 103 -5.51 -11.79 8.41
C LEU A 103 -5.91 -10.81 7.30
N CYS A 104 -6.49 -9.65 7.63
CA CYS A 104 -6.84 -8.62 6.64
C CYS A 104 -5.60 -8.10 5.91
N ALA A 105 -4.50 -7.86 6.62
CA ALA A 105 -3.23 -7.45 6.04
C ALA A 105 -2.65 -8.53 5.10
N ALA A 106 -2.67 -9.80 5.51
CA ALA A 106 -2.22 -10.91 4.68
C ALA A 106 -3.04 -11.02 3.38
N VAL A 107 -4.38 -10.90 3.47
CA VAL A 107 -5.28 -10.89 2.31
C VAL A 107 -4.99 -9.69 1.41
N GLY A 108 -4.75 -8.52 2.00
CA GLY A 108 -4.33 -7.32 1.28
C GLY A 108 -3.00 -7.49 0.55
N ALA A 109 -2.08 -8.30 1.07
CA ALA A 109 -0.80 -8.58 0.40
C ALA A 109 -0.98 -9.55 -0.77
N ALA A 110 -1.48 -10.76 -0.49
CA ALA A 110 -1.61 -11.83 -1.48
C ALA A 110 -2.59 -12.92 -1.03
N LEU A 111 -3.38 -13.46 -1.94
CA LEU A 111 -4.22 -14.64 -1.66
C LEU A 111 -3.38 -15.92 -1.52
N PRO A 112 -3.87 -16.93 -0.79
CA PRO A 112 -3.23 -18.24 -0.76
C PRO A 112 -3.07 -18.78 -2.20
N PRO A 113 -1.88 -19.25 -2.59
CA PRO A 113 -1.62 -19.77 -3.93
C PRO A 113 -2.30 -21.13 -4.15
N THR A 114 -2.40 -21.93 -3.08
CA THR A 114 -3.05 -23.25 -3.11
C THR A 114 -4.57 -23.10 -3.18
N LYS A 115 -5.18 -23.67 -4.23
CA LYS A 115 -6.64 -23.57 -4.47
C LYS A 115 -7.49 -24.06 -3.29
N PRO A 116 -7.18 -25.19 -2.61
CA PRO A 116 -7.97 -25.64 -1.46
C PRO A 116 -7.95 -24.64 -0.29
N VAL A 117 -6.77 -24.12 0.07
CA VAL A 117 -6.64 -23.13 1.16
C VAL A 117 -7.32 -21.82 0.80
N ARG A 118 -7.24 -21.39 -0.47
CA ARG A 118 -7.98 -20.22 -0.95
C ARG A 118 -9.49 -20.39 -0.80
N ARG A 119 -10.04 -21.55 -1.17
CA ARG A 119 -11.47 -21.83 -0.99
C ARG A 119 -11.85 -21.85 0.49
N LEU A 120 -11.01 -22.46 1.34
CA LEU A 120 -11.21 -22.48 2.79
C LEU A 120 -11.24 -21.07 3.37
N LEU A 121 -10.28 -20.21 2.99
CA LEU A 121 -10.24 -18.80 3.39
C LEU A 121 -11.53 -18.07 3.00
N LEU A 122 -11.95 -18.16 1.74
CA LEU A 122 -13.16 -17.46 1.28
C LEU A 122 -14.42 -17.98 1.99
N ALA A 123 -14.53 -19.29 2.22
CA ALA A 123 -15.64 -19.87 2.97
C ALA A 123 -15.64 -19.39 4.43
N HIS A 124 -14.47 -19.37 5.08
CA HIS A 124 -14.30 -18.85 6.44
C HIS A 124 -14.71 -17.39 6.54
N LEU A 125 -14.21 -16.52 5.65
CA LEU A 125 -14.55 -15.10 5.64
C LEU A 125 -16.05 -14.86 5.46
N ARG A 126 -16.70 -15.58 4.53
CA ARG A 126 -18.16 -15.52 4.31
C ARG A 126 -18.93 -15.94 5.53
N TYR A 127 -18.61 -17.11 6.07
CA TYR A 127 -19.29 -17.66 7.24
C TYR A 127 -19.14 -16.75 8.46
N ARG A 128 -17.93 -16.27 8.74
CA ARG A 128 -17.69 -15.37 9.87
C ARG A 128 -18.30 -14.00 9.66
N GLY A 129 -18.35 -13.51 8.42
CA GLY A 129 -19.02 -12.27 8.06
C GLY A 129 -20.53 -12.31 8.34
N THR A 130 -21.19 -13.46 8.12
CA THR A 130 -22.62 -13.63 8.37
C THR A 130 -22.90 -13.99 9.84
N ALA A 131 -22.19 -14.96 10.40
CA ALA A 131 -22.39 -15.45 11.76
C ALA A 131 -22.10 -14.37 12.82
N LEU A 132 -21.11 -13.50 12.59
CA LEU A 132 -20.69 -12.44 13.52
C LEU A 132 -21.04 -11.03 13.01
N HIS A 133 -22.07 -10.89 12.20
CA HIS A 133 -22.39 -9.66 11.46
C HIS A 133 -22.44 -8.37 12.30
N ALA A 134 -22.84 -8.46 13.58
CA ALA A 134 -22.93 -7.33 14.51
C ALA A 134 -21.60 -6.98 15.20
N GLY A 135 -20.68 -7.95 15.28
CA GLY A 135 -19.41 -7.82 16.01
C GLY A 135 -18.28 -7.22 15.17
N GLU A 136 -17.21 -6.81 15.86
CA GLU A 136 -15.99 -6.31 15.23
C GLU A 136 -15.35 -7.37 14.32
N GLU A 137 -15.38 -8.64 14.71
CA GLU A 137 -14.89 -9.75 13.89
C GLU A 137 -15.64 -9.89 12.56
N GLY A 138 -16.97 -9.76 12.56
CA GLY A 138 -17.75 -9.84 11.32
C GLY A 138 -17.49 -8.66 10.39
N LYS A 139 -17.12 -7.49 10.93
CA LYS A 139 -16.66 -6.33 10.12
C LYS A 139 -15.30 -6.63 9.47
N PHE A 140 -14.35 -7.21 10.22
CA PHE A 140 -13.08 -7.65 9.65
C PHE A 140 -13.28 -8.72 8.56
N ALA A 141 -14.10 -9.73 8.82
CA ALA A 141 -14.35 -10.83 7.89
C ALA A 141 -14.92 -10.34 6.55
N ARG A 142 -15.94 -9.47 6.57
CA ARG A 142 -16.52 -8.86 5.36
C ARG A 142 -15.51 -7.98 4.63
N ARG A 143 -14.72 -7.20 5.36
CA ARG A 143 -13.67 -6.35 4.76
C ARG A 143 -12.60 -7.20 4.06
N ALA A 144 -12.11 -8.25 4.71
CA ALA A 144 -11.17 -9.18 4.12
C ALA A 144 -11.76 -9.90 2.91
N GLU A 145 -13.04 -10.30 2.93
CA GLU A 145 -13.70 -10.90 1.77
C GLU A 145 -13.71 -9.95 0.56
N GLN A 146 -14.11 -8.69 0.78
CA GLN A 146 -14.10 -7.67 -0.27
C GLN A 146 -12.69 -7.45 -0.83
N ILE A 147 -11.69 -7.34 0.03
CA ILE A 147 -10.29 -7.19 -0.39
C ILE A 147 -9.85 -8.42 -1.19
N ALA A 148 -10.22 -9.63 -0.77
CA ALA A 148 -9.87 -10.86 -1.46
C ALA A 148 -10.37 -10.88 -2.91
N LEU A 149 -11.60 -10.40 -3.15
CA LEU A 149 -12.17 -10.29 -4.50
C LEU A 149 -11.41 -9.30 -5.37
N SER A 150 -11.01 -8.14 -4.83
CA SER A 150 -10.22 -7.15 -5.56
C SER A 150 -8.79 -7.63 -5.84
N ILE A 151 -8.15 -8.27 -4.86
CA ILE A 151 -6.77 -8.78 -4.98
C ILE A 151 -6.67 -9.89 -6.03
N ALA A 152 -7.75 -10.66 -6.24
CA ALA A 152 -7.78 -11.68 -7.28
C ALA A 152 -7.62 -11.14 -8.71
N GLN A 153 -7.84 -9.83 -8.92
CA GLN A 153 -7.76 -9.18 -10.24
C GLN A 153 -6.41 -8.51 -10.51
N VAL A 154 -5.47 -8.53 -9.57
CA VAL A 154 -4.17 -7.84 -9.69
C VAL A 154 -3.01 -8.79 -9.43
N PRO A 155 -1.80 -8.47 -9.95
CA PRO A 155 -0.62 -9.27 -9.69
C PRO A 155 -0.35 -9.45 -8.19
N ARG A 156 0.17 -10.62 -7.84
CA ARG A 156 0.58 -10.95 -6.46
C ARG A 156 1.78 -10.10 -6.05
N ARG A 157 1.75 -9.61 -4.81
CA ARG A 157 2.90 -8.96 -4.16
C ARG A 157 3.94 -9.99 -3.71
N LEU A 158 5.20 -9.57 -3.78
CA LEU A 158 6.35 -10.29 -3.23
C LEU A 158 6.95 -9.60 -1.99
N ALA A 159 6.60 -8.32 -1.77
CA ALA A 159 7.02 -7.54 -0.62
C ALA A 159 5.91 -7.47 0.43
N ALA A 160 6.31 -7.41 1.70
CA ALA A 160 5.39 -7.18 2.81
C ALA A 160 4.68 -5.81 2.68
N PRO A 161 3.46 -5.67 3.23
CA PRO A 161 2.79 -4.39 3.32
C PRO A 161 3.61 -3.32 4.09
N SER A 162 3.44 -2.06 3.73
CA SER A 162 4.00 -0.94 4.50
C SER A 162 3.34 -0.82 5.88
N LYS A 163 3.97 -0.10 6.81
CA LYS A 163 3.41 0.29 8.10
C LYS A 163 2.02 0.91 7.94
N GLU A 164 1.87 1.84 6.99
CA GLU A 164 0.58 2.48 6.72
C GLU A 164 -0.49 1.47 6.25
N GLU A 165 -0.12 0.47 5.44
CA GLU A 165 -1.05 -0.59 5.05
C GLU A 165 -1.49 -1.45 6.24
N LEU A 166 -0.58 -1.79 7.14
CA LEU A 166 -0.89 -2.57 8.35
C LEU A 166 -1.79 -1.79 9.31
N LEU A 167 -1.49 -0.50 9.53
CA LEU A 167 -2.32 0.37 10.34
C LEU A 167 -3.71 0.56 9.73
N CYS A 168 -3.79 0.74 8.41
CA CYS A 168 -5.07 0.83 7.70
C CYS A 168 -5.87 -0.47 7.78
N ALA A 169 -5.23 -1.63 7.67
CA ALA A 169 -5.88 -2.93 7.82
C ALA A 169 -6.44 -3.12 9.24
N ALA A 170 -5.66 -2.76 10.27
CA ALA A 170 -6.09 -2.84 11.67
C ALA A 170 -7.28 -1.92 11.97
N ALA A 171 -7.26 -0.70 11.42
CA ALA A 171 -8.36 0.27 11.53
C ALA A 171 -9.52 0.01 10.54
N ARG A 172 -9.37 -0.96 9.63
CA ARG A 172 -10.28 -1.24 8.49
C ARG A 172 -10.60 0.00 7.64
N ARG A 173 -9.66 0.95 7.54
CA ARG A 173 -9.80 2.16 6.72
C ARG A 173 -9.12 1.98 5.36
N PRO A 174 -9.54 2.72 4.32
CA PRO A 174 -8.81 2.76 3.07
C PRO A 174 -7.48 3.50 3.22
N LEU A 175 -6.58 3.29 2.27
CA LEU A 175 -5.32 4.03 2.15
C LEU A 175 -5.57 5.41 1.57
N HIS A 176 -4.69 6.36 1.89
CA HIS A 176 -4.70 7.70 1.34
C HIS A 176 -3.32 8.07 0.79
N VAL A 177 -3.28 8.72 -0.37
CA VAL A 177 -2.06 9.29 -0.93
C VAL A 177 -2.35 10.65 -1.55
N ARG A 178 -1.33 11.51 -1.62
CA ARG A 178 -1.40 12.76 -2.36
C ARG A 178 -0.63 12.64 -3.66
N VAL A 179 -1.25 13.06 -4.76
CA VAL A 179 -0.59 13.20 -6.05
C VAL A 179 -0.36 14.68 -6.34
N LEU A 180 0.88 15.04 -6.62
CA LEU A 180 1.30 16.39 -6.98
C LEU A 180 1.12 16.60 -8.48
N LEU A 181 0.55 17.74 -8.85
CA LEU A 181 0.58 18.28 -10.21
C LEU A 181 1.70 19.31 -10.33
N LEU A 182 2.14 19.59 -11.56
CA LEU A 182 3.27 20.49 -11.80
C LEU A 182 2.95 21.98 -11.65
N ASP A 183 1.68 22.32 -11.49
CA ASP A 183 1.22 23.65 -11.06
C ASP A 183 1.36 23.86 -9.54
N GLY A 184 1.84 22.85 -8.81
CA GLY A 184 2.00 22.85 -7.36
C GLY A 184 0.79 22.34 -6.58
N LYS A 185 -0.36 22.10 -7.23
CA LYS A 185 -1.56 21.58 -6.56
C LYS A 185 -1.38 20.12 -6.16
N GLN A 186 -2.02 19.74 -5.06
CA GLN A 186 -2.04 18.37 -4.57
C GLN A 186 -3.46 17.82 -4.53
N HIS A 187 -3.65 16.62 -5.07
CA HIS A 187 -4.93 15.92 -5.04
C HIS A 187 -4.81 14.68 -4.16
N GLY A 188 -5.58 14.65 -3.07
CA GLY A 188 -5.71 13.47 -2.23
C GLY A 188 -6.58 12.40 -2.91
N LEU A 189 -6.11 11.17 -2.96
CA LEU A 189 -6.82 10.00 -3.47
C LEU A 189 -6.97 8.96 -2.35
N VAL A 190 -8.11 8.26 -2.35
CA VAL A 190 -8.44 7.21 -1.38
C VAL A 190 -8.59 5.90 -2.12
N PHE A 191 -7.94 4.84 -1.66
CA PHE A 191 -7.85 3.59 -2.41
C PHE A 191 -7.75 2.34 -1.51
N GLY A 192 -8.03 1.18 -2.09
CA GLY A 192 -7.90 -0.13 -1.43
C GLY A 192 -6.56 -0.81 -1.72
N PRO A 193 -6.21 -1.89 -1.01
CA PRO A 193 -4.93 -2.58 -1.16
C PRO A 193 -4.62 -3.06 -2.59
N ALA A 194 -5.65 -3.38 -3.39
CA ALA A 194 -5.50 -3.83 -4.77
C ALA A 194 -5.19 -2.71 -5.78
N ALA A 195 -5.22 -1.44 -5.37
CA ALA A 195 -5.05 -0.34 -6.32
C ALA A 195 -3.66 -0.35 -6.98
N THR A 196 -3.68 -0.07 -8.28
CA THR A 196 -2.49 0.03 -9.13
C THR A 196 -2.29 1.47 -9.58
N ALA A 197 -1.15 1.76 -10.20
CA ALA A 197 -0.89 3.09 -10.77
C ALA A 197 -2.00 3.50 -11.75
N ASP A 198 -2.47 2.60 -12.62
CA ASP A 198 -3.56 2.91 -13.57
C ASP A 198 -4.88 3.23 -12.87
N HIS A 199 -5.22 2.53 -11.79
CA HIS A 199 -6.41 2.87 -11.00
C HIS A 199 -6.31 4.29 -10.42
N LEU A 200 -5.14 4.69 -9.90
CA LEU A 200 -4.94 6.04 -9.39
C LEU A 200 -4.91 7.10 -10.49
N VAL A 201 -4.33 6.78 -11.66
CA VAL A 201 -4.40 7.64 -12.84
C VAL A 201 -5.85 7.87 -13.22
N ALA A 202 -6.68 6.83 -13.32
CA ALA A 202 -8.10 6.96 -13.66
C ALA A 202 -8.85 7.85 -12.66
N MET A 203 -8.68 7.61 -11.36
CA MET A 203 -9.29 8.44 -10.31
C MET A 203 -8.85 9.90 -10.38
N LEU A 204 -7.56 10.16 -10.67
CA LEU A 204 -7.06 11.52 -10.78
C LEU A 204 -7.59 12.22 -12.02
N ARG A 205 -7.65 11.53 -13.17
CA ARG A 205 -8.18 12.07 -14.43
C ARG A 205 -9.62 12.54 -14.26
N GLU A 206 -10.47 11.71 -13.66
CA GLU A 206 -11.85 12.08 -13.33
C GLU A 206 -11.88 13.31 -12.41
N LYS A 207 -11.07 13.30 -11.35
CA LYS A 207 -11.04 14.36 -10.34
C LYS A 207 -10.60 15.73 -10.88
N ILE A 208 -9.74 15.77 -11.90
CA ILE A 208 -9.25 17.02 -12.50
C ILE A 208 -9.96 17.37 -13.82
N GLY A 209 -10.96 16.58 -14.23
CA GLY A 209 -11.68 16.80 -15.49
C GLY A 209 -10.82 16.58 -16.74
N LEU A 210 -9.84 15.66 -16.67
CA LEU A 210 -9.01 15.34 -17.82
C LEU A 210 -9.79 14.47 -18.81
N SER A 211 -9.91 14.95 -20.06
CA SER A 211 -10.63 14.26 -21.14
C SER A 211 -10.09 12.85 -21.39
N ASP A 212 -10.99 11.92 -21.75
CA ASP A 212 -10.59 10.56 -22.12
C ASP A 212 -9.68 10.49 -23.33
N ALA A 213 -9.76 11.47 -24.23
CA ALA A 213 -8.85 11.61 -25.37
C ALA A 213 -7.40 11.96 -24.96
N ALA A 214 -7.20 12.53 -23.77
CA ALA A 214 -5.87 12.86 -23.25
C ALA A 214 -5.12 11.58 -22.89
N SER A 215 -4.16 11.20 -23.73
CA SER A 215 -3.39 9.95 -23.60
C SER A 215 -1.94 10.20 -23.17
N GLY A 216 -1.25 9.12 -22.80
CA GLY A 216 0.17 9.17 -22.49
C GLY A 216 0.54 9.70 -21.10
N TYR A 217 -0.42 9.87 -20.20
CA TYR A 217 -0.16 10.27 -18.81
C TYR A 217 0.22 9.09 -17.91
N ALA A 218 1.06 9.34 -16.91
CA ALA A 218 1.49 8.35 -15.93
C ALA A 218 1.73 8.97 -14.55
N LEU A 219 1.77 8.11 -13.53
CA LEU A 219 2.30 8.47 -12.22
C LEU A 219 3.81 8.23 -12.18
N TYR A 220 4.49 9.14 -11.52
CA TYR A 220 5.90 9.07 -11.22
C TYR A 220 6.08 9.00 -9.71
N GLU A 221 7.00 8.17 -9.24
CA GLU A 221 7.59 8.38 -7.93
C GLU A 221 8.76 9.35 -8.07
N VAL A 222 8.83 10.33 -7.17
CA VAL A 222 9.93 11.29 -7.10
C VAL A 222 10.44 11.30 -5.66
N CYS A 223 11.66 10.82 -5.47
CA CYS A 223 12.31 10.71 -4.17
C CYS A 223 13.55 11.61 -4.11
N ALA A 224 13.59 12.50 -3.11
CA ALA A 224 14.79 13.23 -2.75
C ALA A 224 15.84 12.20 -2.31
N ASN A 225 16.89 12.01 -3.12
CA ASN A 225 18.11 11.21 -2.89
C ASN A 225 18.26 9.87 -3.63
N SER A 226 17.45 9.52 -4.63
CA SER A 226 17.76 8.34 -5.46
C SER A 226 18.68 8.70 -6.64
N THR A 227 19.99 8.60 -6.38
CA THR A 227 21.15 8.43 -7.29
C THR A 227 22.02 9.66 -7.65
N PRO A 228 23.36 9.47 -7.83
CA PRO A 228 24.28 10.50 -8.35
C PRO A 228 24.13 10.82 -9.84
N ALA A 229 23.31 10.06 -10.58
CA ALA A 229 23.23 10.09 -12.04
C ALA A 229 21.79 10.22 -12.60
N GLY A 230 20.81 10.50 -11.76
CA GLY A 230 19.41 10.56 -12.15
C GLY A 230 18.58 11.45 -11.23
N THR A 231 17.57 12.09 -11.79
CA THR A 231 16.73 13.14 -11.17
C THR A 231 15.82 12.67 -10.03
N GLY A 232 16.10 11.51 -9.43
CA GLY A 232 15.29 10.93 -8.37
C GLY A 232 13.88 10.51 -8.79
N GLU A 233 13.62 10.41 -10.10
CA GLU A 233 12.28 10.27 -10.68
C GLU A 233 12.15 8.96 -11.48
N ARG A 234 11.10 8.18 -11.22
CA ARG A 234 10.77 6.94 -11.95
C ARG A 234 9.28 6.91 -12.31
N ALA A 235 8.97 6.67 -13.58
CA ALA A 235 7.61 6.36 -14.01
C ALA A 235 7.17 5.01 -13.45
N LEU A 236 5.97 4.97 -12.88
CA LEU A 236 5.35 3.72 -12.42
C LEU A 236 4.76 2.96 -13.61
N SER A 237 4.87 1.63 -13.58
CA SER A 237 4.13 0.80 -14.52
C SER A 237 2.65 0.80 -14.14
N GLY A 238 1.75 0.79 -15.13
CA GLY A 238 0.30 0.84 -14.90
C GLY A 238 -0.24 -0.27 -13.99
N ALA A 239 0.35 -1.47 -14.11
CA ALA A 239 0.02 -2.64 -13.31
C ALA A 239 0.71 -2.68 -11.93
N GLU A 240 1.64 -1.77 -11.66
CA GLU A 240 2.36 -1.69 -10.39
C GLU A 240 1.40 -1.31 -9.26
N ARG A 241 1.41 -2.08 -8.17
CA ARG A 241 0.54 -1.82 -7.02
C ARG A 241 1.10 -0.65 -6.20
N VAL A 242 0.22 0.27 -5.83
CA VAL A 242 0.62 1.45 -5.05
C VAL A 242 1.16 1.06 -3.67
N GLY A 243 0.63 -0.01 -3.08
CA GLY A 243 1.16 -0.58 -1.84
C GLY A 243 2.64 -0.98 -1.94
N ASP A 244 3.11 -1.50 -3.09
CA ASP A 244 4.52 -1.84 -3.31
C ASP A 244 5.41 -0.61 -3.46
N VAL A 245 4.86 0.50 -3.97
CA VAL A 245 5.54 1.80 -4.01
C VAL A 245 5.73 2.33 -2.58
N LEU A 246 4.66 2.34 -1.78
CA LEU A 246 4.72 2.78 -0.38
C LEU A 246 5.68 1.92 0.46
N ALA A 247 5.64 0.60 0.32
CA ALA A 247 6.54 -0.30 1.03
C ALA A 247 8.02 -0.09 0.66
N ARG A 248 8.31 0.27 -0.60
CA ARG A 248 9.68 0.62 -1.03
C ARG A 248 10.17 1.91 -0.41
N TRP A 249 9.32 2.94 -0.40
CA TRP A 249 9.67 4.23 0.20
C TRP A 249 10.00 4.05 1.68
N GLU A 250 9.18 3.28 2.40
CA GLU A 250 9.44 2.95 3.80
C GLU A 250 10.76 2.20 3.99
N LYS A 251 11.02 1.16 3.18
CA LYS A 251 12.27 0.40 3.24
C LYS A 251 13.51 1.26 2.94
N ALA A 252 13.36 2.28 2.09
CA ALA A 252 14.41 3.24 1.80
C ALA A 252 14.61 4.30 2.90
N GLY A 253 13.84 4.23 4.00
CA GLY A 253 13.85 5.24 5.06
C GLY A 253 13.31 6.59 4.59
N ALA A 254 12.57 6.62 3.47
CA ALA A 254 12.02 7.86 2.95
C ALA A 254 10.90 8.36 3.85
N THR A 255 11.02 9.60 4.30
CA THR A 255 9.90 10.28 4.96
C THR A 255 8.79 10.56 3.95
N ALA A 256 7.56 10.77 4.43
CA ALA A 256 6.44 11.20 3.57
C ALA A 256 6.73 12.52 2.81
N ALA A 257 7.71 13.31 3.26
CA ALA A 257 8.18 14.51 2.57
C ALA A 257 9.28 14.22 1.52
N ALA A 258 10.03 13.13 1.67
CA ALA A 258 11.14 12.77 0.79
C ALA A 258 10.68 12.13 -0.52
N CYS A 259 9.64 11.29 -0.49
CA CYS A 259 9.08 10.67 -1.69
C CYS A 259 7.64 11.11 -1.95
N ARG A 260 7.30 11.39 -3.21
CA ARG A 260 5.96 11.85 -3.61
C ARG A 260 5.53 11.23 -4.93
N LEU A 261 4.22 11.09 -5.13
CA LEU A 261 3.64 10.77 -6.43
C LEU A 261 3.45 12.06 -7.23
N VAL A 262 3.85 12.06 -8.50
CA VAL A 262 3.65 13.18 -9.43
C VAL A 262 2.94 12.69 -10.68
N PHE A 263 1.93 13.41 -11.16
CA PHE A 263 1.21 13.07 -12.38
C PHE A 263 1.70 13.93 -13.54
N LYS A 264 2.14 13.29 -14.62
CA LYS A 264 2.76 13.96 -15.77
C LYS A 264 2.45 13.25 -17.07
N LYS A 265 2.53 13.98 -18.19
CA LYS A 265 2.52 13.38 -19.53
C LYS A 265 3.87 12.72 -19.79
N ARG A 266 3.85 11.41 -19.99
CA ARG A 266 5.03 10.59 -20.30
C ARG A 266 5.24 10.45 -21.79
N LEU A 267 4.17 10.27 -22.55
CA LEU A 267 4.19 10.03 -24.00
C LEU A 267 3.43 11.12 -24.73
N PHE A 268 4.08 11.69 -25.75
CA PHE A 268 3.54 12.71 -26.64
C PHE A 268 3.23 12.04 -27.99
N LEU A 269 1.99 11.59 -28.16
CA LEU A 269 1.55 10.78 -29.30
C LEU A 269 0.73 11.62 -30.30
N GLY A 270 0.85 11.30 -31.59
CA GLY A 270 0.13 11.95 -32.69
C GLY A 270 0.87 13.16 -33.29
N ASP A 271 0.26 13.79 -34.30
CA ASP A 271 0.91 14.86 -35.09
C ASP A 271 1.03 16.18 -34.31
N ARG A 272 0.10 16.44 -33.38
CA ARG A 272 0.04 17.68 -32.58
C ARG A 272 -0.16 17.38 -31.08
N PRO A 273 0.82 16.73 -30.42
CA PRO A 273 0.65 16.15 -29.08
C PRO A 273 0.56 17.18 -27.94
N LEU A 274 0.87 18.45 -28.24
CA LEU A 274 0.77 19.60 -27.34
C LEU A 274 -0.51 20.43 -27.58
N HIS A 275 -1.30 20.10 -28.59
CA HIS A 275 -2.56 20.80 -28.87
C HIS A 275 -3.72 19.98 -28.30
N SER A 276 -4.39 20.52 -27.29
CA SER A 276 -5.59 19.92 -26.72
C SER A 276 -6.73 20.93 -26.64
N GLN A 277 -7.95 20.46 -26.89
CA GLN A 277 -9.17 21.23 -26.63
C GLN A 277 -9.59 21.15 -25.16
N CYS A 278 -8.97 20.24 -24.38
CA CYS A 278 -9.23 20.10 -22.95
C CYS A 278 -8.39 21.10 -22.18
N VAL A 279 -9.04 22.05 -21.50
CA VAL A 279 -8.38 23.09 -20.69
C VAL A 279 -7.48 22.46 -19.62
N ALA A 280 -7.95 21.42 -18.92
CA ALA A 280 -7.15 20.72 -17.92
C ALA A 280 -5.88 20.09 -18.51
N GLU A 281 -5.95 19.52 -19.72
CA GLU A 281 -4.76 18.97 -20.39
C GLU A 281 -3.78 20.08 -20.76
N MET A 282 -4.28 21.22 -21.27
CA MET A 282 -3.47 22.37 -21.62
C MET A 282 -2.74 22.95 -20.40
N GLU A 283 -3.40 23.07 -19.25
CA GLU A 283 -2.76 23.49 -18.00
C GLU A 283 -1.64 22.52 -17.59
N LEU A 284 -1.90 21.21 -17.60
CA LEU A 284 -0.90 20.20 -17.25
C LEU A 284 0.33 20.26 -18.17
N LEU A 285 0.10 20.39 -19.49
CA LEU A 285 1.15 20.51 -20.49
C LEU A 285 1.97 21.79 -20.28
N TYR A 286 1.30 22.92 -20.07
CA TYR A 286 1.93 24.21 -19.83
C TYR A 286 2.87 24.18 -18.63
N TYR A 287 2.39 23.74 -17.47
CA TYR A 287 3.21 23.65 -16.27
C TYR A 287 4.30 22.58 -16.38
N GLN A 288 4.09 21.53 -17.19
CA GLN A 288 5.14 20.54 -17.46
C GLN A 288 6.29 21.11 -18.29
N VAL A 289 6.00 21.92 -19.30
CA VAL A 289 7.04 22.62 -20.09
C VAL A 289 7.78 23.62 -19.20
N LEU A 290 7.06 24.44 -18.43
CA LEU A 290 7.67 25.40 -17.51
C LEU A 290 8.58 24.72 -16.48
N HIS A 291 8.13 23.60 -15.91
CA HIS A 291 8.94 22.80 -15.00
C HIS A 291 10.17 22.21 -15.70
N ALA A 292 10.06 21.75 -16.95
CA ALA A 292 11.19 21.19 -17.69
C ALA A 292 12.26 22.25 -17.97
N VAL A 293 11.86 23.45 -18.40
CA VAL A 293 12.76 24.58 -18.64
C VAL A 293 13.46 25.02 -17.36
N ARG A 294 12.71 25.19 -16.25
CA ARG A 294 13.27 25.62 -14.95
C ARG A 294 14.30 24.65 -14.35
N HIS A 295 14.34 23.41 -14.80
CA HIS A 295 15.25 22.38 -14.30
C HIS A 295 16.20 21.87 -15.40
N ASP A 296 16.43 22.68 -16.44
CA ASP A 296 17.37 22.40 -17.54
C ASP A 296 17.13 21.06 -18.24
N ARG A 297 15.88 20.57 -18.25
CA ARG A 297 15.50 19.34 -18.94
C ARG A 297 15.07 19.57 -20.39
N LEU A 298 14.75 20.82 -20.71
CA LEU A 298 14.48 21.26 -22.07
C LEU A 298 15.50 22.35 -22.41
N PRO A 299 16.38 22.15 -23.40
CA PRO A 299 17.27 23.21 -23.84
C PRO A 299 16.43 24.37 -24.41
N ILE A 300 16.83 25.60 -24.08
CA ILE A 300 16.15 26.82 -24.52
C ILE A 300 17.20 27.92 -24.70
N GLU A 301 17.02 28.78 -25.70
CA GLU A 301 17.87 29.96 -25.87
C GLU A 301 17.46 31.10 -24.93
N THR A 302 18.35 32.05 -24.70
CA THR A 302 18.09 33.18 -23.78
C THR A 302 16.85 33.98 -24.21
N ASP A 303 16.71 34.27 -25.51
CA ASP A 303 15.59 35.05 -26.04
C ASP A 303 14.25 34.30 -25.88
N GLU A 304 14.25 32.98 -26.11
CA GLU A 304 13.10 32.12 -25.89
C GLU A 304 12.73 32.04 -24.40
N ALA A 305 13.72 31.98 -23.51
CA ALA A 305 13.50 31.97 -22.06
C ALA A 305 12.91 33.30 -21.56
N VAL A 306 13.39 34.44 -22.09
CA VAL A 306 12.83 35.77 -21.81
C VAL A 306 11.38 35.84 -22.30
N MET A 307 11.10 35.37 -23.52
CA MET A 307 9.74 35.33 -24.06
C MET A 307 8.82 34.44 -23.21
N LEU A 308 9.27 33.25 -22.83
CA LEU A 308 8.50 32.35 -21.97
C LEU A 308 8.23 32.96 -20.60
N ALA A 309 9.22 33.63 -20.00
CA ALA A 309 9.07 34.31 -18.72
C ALA A 309 8.08 35.47 -18.81
N ALA A 310 8.13 36.28 -19.88
CA ALA A 310 7.19 37.36 -20.13
C ALA A 310 5.75 36.83 -20.31
N LEU A 311 5.56 35.78 -21.12
CA LEU A 311 4.26 35.13 -21.29
C LEU A 311 3.73 34.53 -19.97
N HIS A 312 4.60 33.91 -19.16
CA HIS A 312 4.20 33.40 -17.85
C HIS A 312 3.81 34.55 -16.90
N ALA A 313 4.55 35.66 -16.91
CA ALA A 313 4.21 36.83 -16.11
C ALA A 313 2.84 37.41 -16.51
N GLN A 314 2.53 37.49 -17.81
CA GLN A 314 1.20 37.89 -18.29
C GLN A 314 0.10 36.96 -17.76
N VAL A 315 0.32 35.64 -17.81
CA VAL A 315 -0.66 34.64 -17.34
C VAL A 315 -0.91 34.76 -15.84
N VAL A 316 0.13 35.04 -15.05
CA VAL A 316 0.03 35.10 -13.58
C VAL A 316 -0.47 36.46 -13.08
N ASN A 317 0.00 37.56 -13.69
CA ASN A 317 -0.21 38.92 -13.20
C ASN A 317 -1.22 39.72 -14.02
N GLY A 318 -1.48 39.34 -15.27
CA GLY A 318 -2.46 40.00 -16.14
C GLY A 318 -2.03 41.33 -16.75
N GLU A 319 -0.83 41.82 -16.45
CA GLU A 319 -0.22 43.05 -17.02
C GLU A 319 0.75 42.73 -18.14
#